data_AF-A0A1S8YQ51-F1
#
_entry.id   AF-A0A1S8YQ51-F1
#
_cell.length_a   1.000
_cell.length_b   1.000
_cell.length_c   1.000
_cell.angle_alpha   90.00
_cell.angle_beta   90.00
_cell.angle_gamma   90.00
#
_symmetry.space_group_name_H-M   'P 1'
#
loop_
_entity.id
_entity.type
_entity.pdbx_description
1 polymer ?
#
loop_
_entity_poly.entity_id
_entity_poly.type
_entity_poly.pdbx_seq_one_letter_code
_entity_poly.pdbx_strand_id
1 'polypeptide(L)'
;MNSKISIPEEGLYVSKKDTTMRLVVTDVDIVDDEEEDKEEVFFLVTVVREGDEDDMSAPAFEYIPEEWQHLVKSHQLEYIPEENYSIAEIRELLKK
;
A
#
# COMPACT_ATOMS: atom_id res chain seq x y z
N MET A 1 -19.91 -11.15 7.88
CA MET A 1 -19.14 -10.03 8.46
C MET A 1 -18.67 -9.19 7.29
N ASN A 2 -19.27 -8.01 7.06
CA ASN A 2 -18.76 -7.08 6.04
C ASN A 2 -17.37 -6.64 6.48
N SER A 3 -16.35 -7.23 5.88
CA SER A 3 -14.99 -6.69 5.98
C SER A 3 -15.04 -5.40 5.19
N LYS A 4 -15.27 -4.25 5.84
CA LYS A 4 -15.14 -2.95 5.20
C LYS A 4 -13.79 -2.95 4.49
N ILE A 5 -13.83 -2.81 3.17
CA ILE A 5 -12.62 -2.74 2.35
C ILE A 5 -12.04 -1.36 2.64
N SER A 6 -10.86 -1.33 3.25
CA SER A 6 -10.12 -0.10 3.48
C SER A 6 -9.37 0.28 2.21
N ILE A 7 -9.45 1.55 1.84
CA ILE A 7 -8.64 2.14 0.77
C ILE A 7 -7.18 2.11 1.22
N PRO A 8 -6.23 1.61 0.40
CA PRO A 8 -4.81 1.64 0.73
C PRO A 8 -4.26 3.06 0.81
N GLU A 9 -3.19 3.23 1.58
CA GLU A 9 -2.37 4.43 1.57
C GLU A 9 -1.29 4.27 0.50
N GLU A 10 -0.84 5.37 -0.10
CA GLU A 10 0.36 5.36 -0.94
C GLU A 10 1.61 5.13 -0.06
N GLY A 11 2.60 4.41 -0.59
CA GLY A 11 3.85 4.12 0.09
C GLY A 11 4.14 2.63 0.27
N LEU A 12 5.07 2.32 1.16
CA LEU A 12 5.69 0.99 1.26
C LEU A 12 4.82 -0.01 2.04
N TYR A 13 4.60 -1.18 1.44
CA TYR A 13 3.99 -2.35 2.04
C TYR A 13 4.97 -3.51 2.07
N VAL A 14 5.18 -4.07 3.26
CA VAL A 14 6.11 -5.19 3.47
C VAL A 14 5.34 -6.42 3.93
N SER A 15 5.59 -7.56 3.29
CA SER A 15 5.01 -8.83 3.74
C SER A 15 5.68 -9.33 5.03
N LYS A 16 4.86 -9.68 6.02
CA LYS A 16 5.33 -10.42 7.21
C LYS A 16 5.60 -11.90 6.93
N LYS A 17 5.01 -12.45 5.87
CA LYS A 17 5.16 -13.86 5.50
C LYS A 17 6.41 -14.12 4.65
N ASP A 18 6.76 -13.18 3.77
CA ASP A 18 7.94 -13.22 2.91
C ASP A 18 8.58 -11.84 2.83
N THR A 19 9.70 -11.65 3.55
CA THR A 19 10.37 -10.34 3.63
C THR A 19 10.97 -9.88 2.30
N THR A 20 11.03 -10.73 1.28
CA THR A 20 11.46 -10.36 -0.08
C THR A 20 10.34 -9.68 -0.87
N MET A 21 9.10 -9.79 -0.43
CA MET A 21 7.95 -9.13 -1.04
C MET A 21 7.75 -7.76 -0.41
N ARG A 22 8.28 -6.75 -1.10
CA ARG A 22 8.23 -5.34 -0.75
C ARG A 22 7.63 -4.59 -1.93
N LEU A 23 6.43 -4.05 -1.72
CA LEU A 23 5.65 -3.39 -2.75
C LEU A 23 5.47 -1.93 -2.36
N VAL A 24 5.50 -1.05 -3.34
CA VAL A 24 5.19 0.36 -3.14
C VAL A 24 3.91 0.66 -3.88
N VAL A 25 2.90 1.11 -3.13
CA VAL A 25 1.69 1.69 -3.70
C VAL A 25 2.05 3.07 -4.22
N THR A 26 1.96 3.24 -5.53
CA THR A 26 2.35 4.46 -6.24
C THR A 26 1.17 5.35 -6.59
N ASP A 27 -0.02 4.75 -6.67
CA ASP A 27 -1.26 5.47 -6.98
C ASP A 27 -2.48 4.70 -6.47
N VAL A 28 -3.53 5.43 -6.09
CA VAL A 28 -4.82 4.87 -5.64
C VAL A 28 -5.96 5.67 -6.27
N ASP A 29 -6.49 5.17 -7.38
CA ASP A 29 -7.64 5.77 -8.06
C ASP A 29 -8.94 5.35 -7.36
N ILE A 30 -9.59 6.28 -6.69
CA ILE A 30 -10.92 6.06 -6.10
C ILE A 30 -11.97 6.38 -7.16
N VAL A 31 -12.76 5.39 -7.55
CA VAL A 31 -13.92 5.59 -8.42
C VAL A 31 -15.12 5.86 -7.52
N ASP A 32 -15.42 7.13 -7.32
CA ASP A 32 -16.64 7.55 -6.66
C ASP A 32 -17.79 7.40 -7.66
N ASP A 33 -18.60 6.35 -7.49
CA ASP A 33 -19.84 6.21 -8.23
C ASP A 33 -20.83 7.17 -7.53
N GLU A 34 -21.12 8.32 -8.13
CA GLU A 34 -21.97 9.42 -7.58
C GLU A 34 -23.41 8.99 -7.16
N GLU A 35 -23.71 7.70 -7.15
CA GLU A 35 -24.95 7.16 -6.63
C GLU A 35 -24.89 7.06 -5.10
N GLU A 36 -25.59 7.99 -4.43
CA GLU A 36 -25.78 8.15 -2.98
C GLU A 36 -26.16 6.87 -2.20
N ASP A 37 -26.42 5.75 -2.89
CA ASP A 37 -26.95 4.50 -2.34
C ASP A 37 -25.98 3.30 -2.36
N LYS A 38 -24.73 3.45 -2.86
CA LYS A 38 -23.74 2.35 -2.83
C LYS A 38 -22.79 2.49 -1.64
N GLU A 39 -23.00 1.68 -0.60
CA GLU A 39 -22.10 1.57 0.57
C GLU A 39 -20.70 1.00 0.24
N GLU A 40 -20.43 0.63 -1.02
CA GLU A 40 -19.23 -0.07 -1.45
C GLU A 40 -18.35 0.83 -2.32
N VAL A 41 -17.24 1.32 -1.75
CA VAL A 41 -16.21 2.09 -2.46
C VAL A 41 -15.44 1.19 -3.42
N PHE A 42 -15.34 1.61 -4.69
CA PHE A 42 -14.45 0.98 -5.66
C PHE A 42 -13.15 1.80 -5.80
N PHE A 43 -12.01 1.13 -5.80
CA PHE A 43 -10.71 1.74 -6.08
C PHE A 43 -9.85 0.82 -6.92
N LEU A 44 -8.90 1.39 -7.65
CA LEU A 44 -7.83 0.69 -8.33
C LEU A 44 -6.51 1.10 -7.67
N VAL A 45 -5.72 0.13 -7.21
CA VAL A 45 -4.42 0.40 -6.60
C VAL A 45 -3.30 -0.04 -7.54
N THR A 46 -2.37 0.87 -7.80
CA THR A 46 -1.19 0.63 -8.63
C THR A 46 0.02 0.42 -7.74
N VAL A 47 0.71 -0.70 -7.93
CA VAL A 47 1.91 -1.04 -7.16
C VAL A 47 3.08 -1.42 -8.05
N VAL A 48 4.27 -1.11 -7.55
CA VAL A 48 5.56 -1.56 -8.10
C VAL A 48 6.34 -2.29 -7.01
N ARG A 49 7.49 -2.88 -7.37
CA ARG A 49 8.43 -3.38 -6.38
C ARG A 49 9.22 -2.20 -5.79
N GLU A 50 9.59 -2.30 -4.52
CA GLU A 50 10.49 -1.31 -3.92
C GLU A 50 11.80 -1.23 -4.73
N GLY A 51 12.22 0.00 -5.06
CA GLY A 51 13.39 0.30 -5.87
C GLY A 51 13.08 0.55 -7.36
N ASP A 52 11.86 0.23 -7.81
CA ASP A 52 11.41 0.39 -9.19
C ASP A 52 10.50 1.62 -9.39
N GLU A 53 10.28 2.45 -8.36
CA GLU A 53 9.33 3.60 -8.38
C GLU A 53 9.62 4.62 -9.49
N ASP A 54 10.90 4.87 -9.76
CA ASP A 54 11.37 5.82 -10.76
C ASP A 54 11.66 5.15 -12.12
N ASP A 55 11.55 3.83 -12.22
CA ASP A 55 11.82 3.07 -13.45
C ASP A 55 10.54 2.91 -14.27
N MET A 56 10.35 3.80 -15.24
CA MET A 56 9.22 3.76 -16.19
C MET A 56 9.17 2.47 -17.06
N SER A 57 10.23 1.65 -17.05
CA SER A 57 10.26 0.36 -17.75
C SER A 57 9.93 -0.83 -16.85
N ALA A 58 9.88 -0.61 -15.53
CA ALA A 58 9.54 -1.65 -14.57
C ALA A 58 8.05 -2.01 -14.64
N PRO A 59 7.70 -3.28 -14.41
CA PRO A 59 6.31 -3.71 -14.42
C PRO A 59 5.56 -3.17 -13.20
N ALA A 60 4.50 -2.42 -13.45
CA ALA A 60 3.48 -2.09 -12.46
C ALA A 60 2.36 -3.16 -12.46
N PHE A 61 1.72 -3.32 -11.31
CA PHE A 61 0.57 -4.20 -11.12
C PHE A 61 -0.60 -3.39 -10.58
N GLU A 62 -1.78 -3.64 -11.14
CA GLU A 62 -3.02 -2.99 -10.73
C GLU A 62 -3.92 -4.01 -10.04
N TYR A 63 -4.54 -3.62 -8.93
CA TYR A 63 -5.46 -4.49 -8.20
C TYR A 63 -6.78 -3.77 -7.91
N ILE A 64 -7.89 -4.47 -8.15
CA ILE A 64 -9.21 -4.05 -7.67
C ILE A 64 -9.33 -4.33 -6.15
N PRO A 65 -10.38 -3.83 -5.46
CA PRO A 65 -10.44 -3.88 -4.00
C PRO A 65 -10.38 -5.30 -3.42
N GLU A 66 -11.03 -6.27 -4.07
CA GLU A 66 -11.03 -7.67 -3.64
C GLU A 66 -9.64 -8.33 -3.78
N GLU A 67 -8.95 -8.06 -4.89
CA GLU A 67 -7.62 -8.61 -5.18
C GLU A 67 -6.58 -8.02 -4.23
N TRP A 68 -6.63 -6.71 -4.01
CA TRP A 68 -5.78 -6.04 -3.02
C TRP A 68 -6.00 -6.62 -1.63
N GLN A 69 -7.25 -6.76 -1.19
CA GLN A 69 -7.56 -7.32 0.12
C GLN A 69 -7.08 -8.77 0.25
N HIS A 70 -7.20 -9.57 -0.82
CA HIS A 70 -6.67 -10.92 -0.86
C HIS A 70 -5.14 -10.92 -0.75
N LEU A 71 -4.45 -10.04 -1.47
CA LEU A 71 -3.00 -9.89 -1.44
C LEU A 71 -2.50 -9.54 -0.04
N VAL A 72 -3.09 -8.50 0.57
CA VAL A 72 -2.77 -8.04 1.94
C VAL A 72 -2.97 -9.18 2.94
N LYS A 73 -4.10 -9.89 2.89
CA LYS A 73 -4.38 -11.01 3.82
C LYS A 73 -3.43 -12.19 3.61
N SER A 74 -3.19 -12.59 2.36
CA SER A 74 -2.41 -13.78 2.03
C SER A 74 -0.92 -13.63 2.34
N HIS A 75 -0.40 -12.42 2.20
CA HIS A 75 1.01 -12.07 2.47
C HIS A 75 1.21 -11.35 3.79
N GLN A 76 0.14 -11.04 4.54
CA GLN A 76 0.20 -10.23 5.75
C GLN A 76 0.99 -8.93 5.49
N LEU A 77 0.59 -8.21 4.44
CA LEU A 77 1.22 -6.94 4.08
C LEU A 77 0.91 -5.92 5.17
N GLU A 78 1.95 -5.23 5.62
CA GLU A 78 1.84 -4.11 6.54
C GLU A 78 2.38 -2.85 5.89
N TYR A 79 1.60 -1.79 6.00
CA TYR A 79 2.03 -0.45 5.61
C TYR A 79 3.13 0.01 6.56
N ILE A 80 4.24 0.45 5.98
CA ILE A 80 5.31 1.11 6.69
C ILE A 80 5.17 2.59 6.38
N PRO A 81 4.69 3.41 7.34
CA PRO A 81 4.66 4.84 7.13
C PRO A 81 6.09 5.29 6.83
N GLU A 82 6.27 6.18 5.86
CA GLU A 82 7.54 6.88 5.70
C GLU A 82 7.82 7.60 7.02
N GLU A 83 8.64 6.98 7.88
CA GLU A 83 9.05 7.59 9.13
C GLU A 83 9.94 8.77 8.74
N ASN A 84 9.32 9.94 8.66
CA ASN A 84 9.99 11.22 8.66
C ASN A 84 10.61 11.43 10.06
N TYR A 85 11.52 10.54 10.47
CA TYR A 85 12.34 10.80 11.63
C TYR A 85 13.15 12.04 11.31
N SER A 86 12.93 13.07 12.12
CA SER A 86 13.85 14.19 12.13
C SER A 86 15.27 13.66 12.42
N ILE A 87 16.27 14.32 11.85
CA ILE A 87 17.69 14.04 12.16
C ILE A 87 17.94 14.02 13.70
N ALA A 88 17.10 14.71 14.49
CA ALA A 88 17.16 14.68 15.95
C ALA A 88 16.71 13.33 16.54
N GLU A 89 15.63 12.73 16.05
CA GLU A 89 15.12 11.42 16.50
C GLU A 89 16.07 10.29 16.10
N ILE A 90 16.64 10.34 14.88
CA ILE A 90 17.69 9.41 14.44
C ILE A 90 18.91 9.50 15.38
N ARG A 91 19.33 10.71 15.76
CA ARG A 91 20.46 10.92 16.67
C ARG A 91 20.21 10.44 18.10
N GLU A 92 18.98 10.48 18.59
CA GLU A 92 18.60 9.94 19.90
C GLU A 92 18.65 8.41 19.91
N LEU A 93 18.20 7.77 18.82
CA LEU A 93 18.19 6.31 18.69
C LEU A 93 19.60 5.71 18.60
N LEU A 94 20.55 6.40 17.96
CA LEU A 94 21.95 5.96 17.80
C LEU A 94 22.85 6.19 19.04
N LYS A 95 22.33 6.79 20.11
CA LYS A 95 23.07 7.00 21.38
C LYS A 95 22.93 5.85 22.38
N LYS A 96 22.21 4.78 22.04
CA LYS A 96 22.14 3.53 22.81
C LYS A 96 23.17 2.53 22.32
#